data_AF-A0A7L9C5T2-F1
#
_entry.id   AF-A0A7L9C5T2-F1
#
_cell.length_a   1.000
_cell.length_b   1.000
_cell.length_c   1.000
_cell.angle_alpha   90.00
_cell.angle_beta   90.00
_cell.angle_gamma   90.00
#
_symmetry.space_group_name_H-M   'P 1'
#
loop_
_entity.id
_entity.type
_entity.pdbx_description
1 polymer ?
#
loop_
_entity_poly.entity_id
_entity_poly.type
_entity_poly.pdbx_seq_one_letter_code
_entity_poly.pdbx_strand_id
1 'polypeptide(L)'
;MSNQLATTLRRKEVFLRQETLLLRNARNFYNLGFIPKNLSSSQMSAVNECIHISGSLEDVKKAVSKFINRQVEKLEKQKECSGKSASWLIEPIGAGGKESLGATLLDWINEGKYLDDSPAIAGDDRLSALRRFWSNVYGLYRYRKVFKEEDMPLREELLS
;
A
#
# COMPACT_ATOMS: atom_id res chain seq x y z
N MET A 1 -39.22 -10.10 -8.73
CA MET A 1 -38.32 -8.96 -8.43
C MET A 1 -37.54 -9.08 -7.11
N SER A 2 -37.73 -10.12 -6.27
CA SER A 2 -37.03 -10.26 -4.97
C SER A 2 -35.58 -10.79 -5.06
N ASN A 3 -35.29 -11.72 -5.97
CA ASN A 3 -33.98 -12.39 -6.03
C ASN A 3 -32.84 -11.50 -6.57
N GLN A 4 -33.13 -10.58 -7.49
CA GLN A 4 -32.13 -9.64 -8.02
C GLN A 4 -31.71 -8.62 -6.97
N LEU A 5 -32.67 -8.06 -6.21
CA LEU A 5 -32.37 -7.12 -5.13
C LEU A 5 -31.54 -7.78 -4.02
N ALA A 6 -31.91 -9.00 -3.59
CA ALA A 6 -31.17 -9.74 -2.58
C ALA A 6 -29.72 -10.05 -3.02
N THR A 7 -29.53 -10.41 -4.30
CA THR A 7 -28.19 -10.65 -4.86
C THR A 7 -27.35 -9.38 -4.90
N THR A 8 -27.94 -8.25 -5.30
CA THR A 8 -27.26 -6.95 -5.32
C THR A 8 -26.86 -6.49 -3.94
N LEU A 9 -27.74 -6.62 -2.94
CA LEU A 9 -27.43 -6.27 -1.55
C LEU A 9 -26.29 -7.12 -0.99
N ARG A 10 -26.30 -8.43 -1.25
CA ARG A 10 -25.22 -9.33 -0.83
C ARG A 10 -23.87 -8.95 -1.45
N ARG A 11 -23.86 -8.61 -2.75
CA ARG A 11 -22.64 -8.13 -3.44
C ARG A 11 -22.13 -6.82 -2.85
N LYS A 12 -23.03 -5.87 -2.55
CA LYS A 12 -22.68 -4.59 -1.92
C LYS A 12 -22.07 -4.81 -0.54
N GLU A 13 -22.65 -5.68 0.27
CA GLU A 13 -22.14 -6.00 1.60
C GLU A 13 -20.73 -6.61 1.54
N VAL A 14 -20.51 -7.56 0.63
CA VAL A 14 -19.19 -8.15 0.40
C VAL A 14 -18.18 -7.09 -0.03
N PHE A 15 -18.56 -6.20 -0.95
CA PHE A 15 -17.73 -5.08 -1.39
C PHE A 15 -17.34 -4.15 -0.23
N LEU A 16 -18.30 -3.71 0.60
CA LEU A 16 -18.03 -2.82 1.73
C LEU A 16 -17.10 -3.45 2.77
N ARG A 17 -17.28 -4.75 3.06
CA ARG A 17 -16.38 -5.49 3.94
C ARG A 17 -14.96 -5.52 3.37
N GLN A 18 -14.81 -5.71 2.07
CA GLN A 18 -13.50 -5.66 1.40
C GLN A 18 -12.88 -4.27 1.48
N GLU A 19 -13.62 -3.20 1.18
CA GLU A 19 -13.10 -1.82 1.27
C GLU A 19 -12.63 -1.49 2.69
N THR A 20 -13.40 -1.90 3.70
CA THR A 20 -13.06 -1.68 5.11
C THR A 20 -11.75 -2.39 5.47
N LEU A 21 -11.60 -3.65 5.05
CA LEU A 21 -10.37 -4.42 5.23
C LEU A 21 -9.17 -3.74 4.55
N LEU A 22 -9.32 -3.36 3.27
CA LEU A 22 -8.26 -2.72 2.50
C LEU A 22 -7.84 -1.39 3.11
N LEU A 23 -8.79 -0.58 3.61
CA LEU A 23 -8.49 0.68 4.25
C LEU A 23 -7.75 0.48 5.59
N ARG A 24 -8.22 -0.45 6.43
CA ARG A 24 -7.55 -0.80 7.69
C ARG A 24 -6.11 -1.23 7.43
N ASN A 25 -5.92 -2.11 6.45
CA ASN A 25 -4.59 -2.60 6.08
C ASN A 25 -3.73 -1.48 5.48
N ALA A 26 -4.31 -0.58 4.67
CA ALA A 26 -3.60 0.59 4.14
C ALA A 26 -3.14 1.54 5.24
N ARG A 27 -3.95 1.76 6.28
CA ARG A 27 -3.58 2.56 7.45
C ARG A 27 -2.45 1.90 8.25
N ASN A 28 -2.55 0.59 8.49
CA ASN A 28 -1.50 -0.17 9.17
C ASN A 28 -0.18 -0.09 8.39
N PHE A 29 -0.23 -0.34 7.08
CA PHE A 29 0.92 -0.22 6.20
C PHE A 29 1.52 1.18 6.20
N TYR A 30 0.70 2.21 6.07
CA TYR A 30 1.12 3.60 6.12
C TYR A 30 1.88 3.93 7.41
N ASN A 31 1.37 3.46 8.55
CA ASN A 31 1.95 3.66 9.87
C ASN A 31 3.30 2.95 10.08
N LEU A 32 3.67 2.00 9.21
CA LEU A 32 5.03 1.43 9.19
C LEU A 32 6.09 2.46 8.76
N GLY A 33 5.70 3.67 8.34
CA GLY A 33 6.65 4.74 8.04
C GLY A 33 6.63 5.18 6.57
N PHE A 34 5.59 4.85 5.81
CA PHE A 34 5.38 5.34 4.44
C PHE A 34 4.81 6.77 4.45
N ILE A 35 5.45 7.66 5.22
CA ILE A 35 5.00 9.03 5.53
C ILE A 35 5.83 10.08 4.78
N PRO A 36 5.34 11.33 4.63
CA PRO A 36 6.06 12.40 3.92
C PRO A 36 7.46 12.72 4.47
N LYS A 37 7.69 12.47 5.76
CA LYS A 37 9.01 12.61 6.40
C LYS A 37 10.05 11.63 5.86
N ASN A 38 9.62 10.43 5.47
CA ASN A 38 10.51 9.34 5.08
C ASN A 38 10.59 9.19 3.56
N LEU A 39 9.48 9.36 2.85
CA LEU A 39 9.38 9.15 1.40
C LEU A 39 8.91 10.41 0.69
N SER A 40 9.55 10.73 -0.43
CA SER A 40 9.16 11.87 -1.25
C SER A 40 7.89 11.56 -2.06
N SER A 41 7.23 12.62 -2.54
CA SER A 41 5.99 12.44 -3.30
C SER A 41 6.23 11.84 -4.67
N SER A 42 7.40 12.09 -5.28
CA SER A 42 7.80 11.43 -6.53
C SER A 42 8.02 9.94 -6.32
N GLN A 43 8.58 9.53 -5.17
CA GLN A 43 8.78 8.12 -4.84
C GLN A 43 7.45 7.38 -4.66
N MET A 44 6.52 7.95 -3.89
CA MET A 44 5.18 7.38 -3.72
C MET A 44 4.38 7.35 -5.03
N SER A 45 4.48 8.41 -5.84
CA SER A 45 3.82 8.48 -7.13
C SER A 45 4.38 7.48 -8.14
N ALA A 46 5.69 7.22 -8.14
CA ALA A 46 6.30 6.24 -9.03
C ALA A 46 5.80 4.82 -8.73
N VAL A 47 5.65 4.44 -7.46
CA VAL A 47 5.04 3.15 -7.09
C VAL A 47 3.57 3.12 -7.53
N ASN A 48 2.82 4.21 -7.34
CA ASN A 48 1.45 4.31 -7.81
C ASN A 48 1.35 4.07 -9.31
N GLU A 49 2.24 4.69 -10.09
CA GLU A 49 2.30 4.52 -11.54
C GLU A 49 2.60 3.07 -11.91
N CYS A 50 3.63 2.45 -11.33
CA CYS A 50 3.93 1.03 -11.55
C CYS A 50 2.71 0.13 -11.32
N ILE A 51 1.95 0.35 -10.24
CA ILE A 51 0.77 -0.46 -9.91
C ILE A 51 -0.38 -0.26 -10.91
N HIS A 52 -0.60 0.97 -11.38
CA HIS A 52 -1.77 1.31 -12.21
C HIS A 52 -1.57 1.02 -13.70
N ILE A 53 -0.34 1.15 -14.22
CA ILE A 53 -0.06 0.89 -15.65
C ILE A 53 0.07 -0.60 -15.97
N SER A 54 0.36 -1.45 -14.98
CA SER A 54 0.53 -2.88 -15.16
C SER A 54 -0.79 -3.59 -15.47
N GLY A 55 -0.77 -4.52 -16.43
CA GLY A 55 -1.94 -5.29 -16.85
C GLY A 55 -2.24 -6.51 -15.98
N SER A 56 -1.26 -7.02 -15.24
CA SER A 56 -1.41 -8.18 -14.37
C SER A 56 -0.68 -7.99 -13.03
N LEU A 57 -0.99 -8.84 -12.04
CA LEU A 57 -0.29 -8.82 -10.75
C LEU A 57 1.20 -9.15 -10.91
N GLU A 58 1.54 -10.07 -11.81
CA GLU A 58 2.94 -10.42 -12.10
C GLU A 58 3.72 -9.26 -12.74
N ASP A 59 3.06 -8.46 -13.58
CA ASP A 59 3.66 -7.24 -14.12
C ASP A 59 3.89 -6.19 -13.02
N VAL A 60 2.95 -6.04 -12.09
CA VAL A 60 3.13 -5.15 -10.92
C VAL A 60 4.33 -5.58 -10.10
N LYS A 61 4.41 -6.86 -9.72
CA LYS A 61 5.53 -7.40 -8.93
C LYS A 61 6.86 -7.12 -9.60
N LYS A 62 6.98 -7.36 -10.91
CA LYS A 62 8.19 -7.07 -11.70
C LYS A 62 8.51 -5.57 -11.75
N ALA A 63 7.51 -4.73 -12.05
CA ALA A 63 7.70 -3.29 -12.21
C ALA A 63 8.11 -2.62 -10.90
N VAL A 64 7.40 -2.92 -9.81
CA VAL A 64 7.70 -2.37 -8.48
C VAL A 64 9.04 -2.89 -7.96
N SER A 65 9.31 -4.20 -8.07
CA SER A 65 10.62 -4.75 -7.67
C SER A 65 11.78 -4.10 -8.42
N LYS A 66 11.66 -3.94 -9.74
CA LYS A 66 12.67 -3.26 -10.57
C LYS A 66 12.87 -1.81 -10.13
N PHE A 67 11.79 -1.09 -9.83
CA PHE A 67 11.88 0.28 -9.33
C PHE A 67 12.59 0.34 -7.97
N ILE A 68 12.11 -0.44 -6.99
CA ILE A 68 12.63 -0.43 -5.62
C ILE A 68 14.09 -0.87 -5.58
N ASN A 69 14.47 -1.96 -6.23
CA ASN A 69 15.86 -2.44 -6.24
C ASN A 69 16.81 -1.39 -6.81
N ARG A 70 16.43 -0.70 -7.90
CA ARG A 70 17.22 0.41 -8.45
C ARG A 70 17.35 1.60 -7.49
N GLN A 71 16.33 1.88 -6.67
CA GLN A 71 16.41 2.94 -5.66
C GLN A 71 17.31 2.50 -4.50
N VAL A 72 17.16 1.27 -4.03
CA VAL A 72 17.96 0.66 -2.95
C VAL A 72 19.45 0.67 -3.33
N GLU A 73 19.83 0.16 -4.50
CA GLU A 73 21.22 0.16 -4.97
C GLU A 73 21.86 1.56 -4.99
N LYS A 74 21.08 2.59 -5.38
CA LYS A 74 21.55 3.98 -5.38
C LYS A 74 21.72 4.51 -3.95
N LEU A 75 20.77 4.19 -3.07
CA LEU A 75 20.78 4.64 -1.68
C LEU A 75 21.86 3.93 -0.86
N GLU A 76 22.17 2.67 -1.15
CA GLU A 76 23.24 1.92 -0.47
C GLU A 76 24.60 2.55 -0.72
N LYS A 77 24.90 2.90 -1.99
CA LYS A 77 26.12 3.66 -2.34
C LYS A 77 26.20 5.01 -1.62
N GLN A 78 25.07 5.68 -1.43
CA GLN A 78 25.01 6.94 -0.68
C GLN A 78 25.15 6.73 0.83
N LYS A 79 24.64 5.63 1.35
CA LYS A 79 24.75 5.24 2.76
C LYS A 79 26.19 4.92 3.13
N GLU A 80 26.94 4.24 2.27
CA GLU A 80 28.38 3.99 2.47
C GLU A 80 29.16 5.29 2.68
N CYS A 81 28.79 6.37 1.98
CA CYS A 81 29.43 7.68 2.11
C CYS A 81 28.93 8.51 3.31
N SER A 82 27.65 8.38 3.70
CA SER A 82 26.99 9.26 4.67
C SER A 82 26.70 8.63 6.04
N GLY A 83 26.79 7.31 6.14
CA GLY A 83 26.49 6.52 7.34
C GLY A 83 25.02 6.47 7.74
N LYS A 84 24.10 7.13 7.01
CA LYS A 84 22.68 7.24 7.38
C LYS A 84 21.78 6.53 6.37
N SER A 85 20.88 5.69 6.89
CA SER A 85 19.77 5.17 6.09
C SER A 85 18.78 6.28 5.77
N ALA A 86 18.34 6.36 4.51
CA ALA A 86 17.36 7.33 4.05
C ALA A 86 16.36 6.68 3.10
N SER A 87 15.16 7.26 3.01
CA SER A 87 14.11 6.84 2.07
C SER A 87 13.79 5.34 2.18
N TRP A 88 13.87 4.60 1.08
CA TRP A 88 13.55 3.17 1.02
C TRP A 88 14.46 2.28 1.89
N LEU A 89 15.58 2.81 2.40
CA LEU A 89 16.46 2.13 3.36
C LEU A 89 16.11 2.37 4.83
N ILE A 90 15.11 3.22 5.11
CA ILE A 90 14.62 3.44 6.48
C ILE A 90 13.98 2.15 6.99
N GLU A 91 14.18 1.86 8.27
CA GLU A 91 13.52 0.74 8.94
C GLU A 91 12.06 1.08 9.26
N PRO A 92 11.11 0.16 9.04
CA PRO A 92 9.71 0.39 9.35
C PRO A 92 9.48 0.52 10.85
N ILE A 93 8.55 1.40 11.22
CA ILE A 93 8.15 1.62 12.61
C ILE A 93 7.47 0.35 13.15
N GLY A 94 7.93 -0.14 14.31
CA GLY A 94 7.34 -1.28 14.99
C GLY A 94 7.72 -2.65 14.39
N ALA A 95 8.46 -2.68 13.29
CA ALA A 95 9.07 -3.90 12.80
C ALA A 95 10.29 -4.23 13.67
N GLY A 96 10.20 -5.24 14.53
CA GLY A 96 11.34 -5.76 15.31
C GLY A 96 12.41 -6.46 14.45
N GLY A 97 12.52 -6.12 13.17
CA GLY A 97 13.34 -6.78 12.16
C GLY A 97 14.01 -5.77 11.21
N LYS A 98 15.22 -6.14 10.77
CA LYS A 98 16.18 -5.33 9.97
C LYS A 98 15.73 -5.00 8.54
N GLU A 99 14.48 -5.23 8.19
CA GLU A 99 14.00 -5.05 6.82
C GLU A 99 13.72 -3.57 6.56
N SER A 100 13.98 -3.10 5.35
CA SER A 100 13.79 -1.70 4.99
C SER A 100 12.37 -1.45 4.47
N LEU A 101 11.92 -0.19 4.43
CA LEU A 101 10.64 0.19 3.82
C LEU A 101 10.49 -0.36 2.39
N GLY A 102 11.59 -0.38 1.62
CA GLY A 102 11.60 -0.99 0.29
C GLY A 102 11.31 -2.49 0.34
N ALA A 103 11.99 -3.23 1.22
CA ALA A 103 11.77 -4.67 1.39
C ALA A 103 10.33 -4.97 1.85
N THR A 104 9.83 -4.23 2.84
CA THR A 104 8.46 -4.37 3.36
C THR A 104 7.40 -4.13 2.28
N LEU A 105 7.60 -3.14 1.40
CA LEU A 105 6.68 -2.91 0.28
C LEU A 105 6.64 -4.12 -0.67
N LEU A 106 7.81 -4.67 -1.02
CA LEU A 106 7.90 -5.81 -1.93
C LEU A 106 7.25 -7.06 -1.31
N ASP A 107 7.53 -7.33 -0.05
CA ASP A 107 6.92 -8.42 0.71
C ASP A 107 5.39 -8.30 0.75
N TRP A 108 4.84 -7.12 1.02
CA TRP A 108 3.38 -6.90 1.00
C TRP A 108 2.73 -7.15 -0.35
N ILE A 109 3.39 -6.73 -1.45
CA ILE A 109 2.88 -6.92 -2.81
C ILE A 109 3.00 -8.37 -3.26
N ASN A 110 4.15 -9.01 -2.98
CA ASN A 110 4.45 -10.36 -3.44
C ASN A 110 3.58 -11.41 -2.73
N GLU A 111 3.48 -11.29 -1.40
CA GLU A 111 2.73 -12.21 -0.54
C GLU A 111 1.25 -11.86 -0.43
N GLY A 112 0.83 -10.71 -0.97
CA GLY A 112 -0.58 -10.31 -0.93
C GLY A 112 -1.07 -9.95 0.47
N LYS A 113 -0.19 -9.48 1.37
CA LYS A 113 -0.50 -9.19 2.79
C LYS A 113 -1.60 -8.14 2.96
N TYR A 114 -1.85 -7.31 1.95
CA TYR A 114 -2.96 -6.36 1.93
C TYR A 114 -4.34 -7.04 1.99
N LEU A 115 -4.44 -8.35 1.76
CA LEU A 115 -5.69 -9.13 1.78
C LEU A 115 -5.95 -9.95 3.05
N ASP A 116 -4.96 -10.11 3.94
CA ASP A 116 -5.10 -10.81 5.23
C ASP A 116 -5.83 -12.18 5.11
N ASP A 117 -5.35 -13.05 4.20
CA ASP A 117 -5.91 -14.37 3.89
C ASP A 117 -7.42 -14.41 3.56
N SER A 118 -8.02 -13.27 3.19
CA SER A 118 -9.45 -13.19 2.89
C SER A 118 -9.82 -14.13 1.73
N PRO A 119 -10.64 -15.16 1.99
CA PRO A 119 -11.02 -16.14 0.97
C PRO A 119 -11.94 -15.55 -0.11
N ALA A 120 -12.39 -14.30 0.07
CA ALA A 120 -13.36 -13.63 -0.79
C ALA A 120 -12.78 -13.00 -2.06
N ILE A 121 -11.46 -13.07 -2.29
CA ILE A 121 -10.78 -12.37 -3.41
C ILE A 121 -10.01 -13.37 -4.27
N ALA A 122 -10.63 -13.80 -5.37
CA ALA A 122 -10.04 -14.70 -6.35
C ALA A 122 -9.46 -13.94 -7.56
N GLY A 123 -8.36 -14.46 -8.11
CA GLY A 123 -7.84 -14.09 -9.44
C GLY A 123 -7.74 -12.58 -9.71
N ASP A 124 -8.46 -12.12 -10.75
CA ASP A 124 -8.45 -10.74 -11.29
C ASP A 124 -8.87 -9.67 -10.27
N ASP A 125 -9.61 -10.04 -9.23
CA ASP A 125 -9.97 -9.10 -8.15
C ASP A 125 -8.75 -8.70 -7.30
N ARG A 126 -7.65 -9.48 -7.33
CA ARG A 126 -6.44 -9.18 -6.55
C ARG A 126 -5.70 -7.97 -7.07
N LEU A 127 -5.57 -7.80 -8.38
CA LEU A 127 -4.97 -6.60 -8.97
C LEU A 127 -5.79 -5.35 -8.64
N SER A 128 -7.12 -5.46 -8.76
CA SER A 128 -8.06 -4.40 -8.40
C SER A 128 -8.01 -4.07 -6.91
N ALA A 129 -7.86 -5.08 -6.04
CA ALA A 129 -7.69 -4.89 -4.60
C ALA A 129 -6.35 -4.20 -4.28
N LEU A 130 -5.25 -4.60 -4.95
CA LEU A 130 -3.94 -3.94 -4.77
C LEU A 130 -3.98 -2.48 -5.18
N ARG A 131 -4.62 -2.16 -6.31
CA ARG A 131 -4.80 -0.77 -6.76
C ARG A 131 -5.55 0.06 -5.73
N ARG A 132 -6.69 -0.44 -5.23
CA ARG A 132 -7.50 0.24 -4.20
C ARG A 132 -6.74 0.41 -2.88
N PHE A 133 -6.07 -0.65 -2.42
CA PHE A 133 -5.18 -0.61 -1.26
C PHE A 133 -4.13 0.51 -1.41
N TRP A 134 -3.44 0.54 -2.56
CA TRP A 134 -2.41 1.55 -2.78
C TRP A 134 -2.99 2.96 -2.93
N SER A 135 -4.16 3.12 -3.56
CA SER A 135 -4.88 4.40 -3.60
C SER A 135 -5.19 4.91 -2.19
N ASN A 136 -5.58 4.04 -1.27
CA ASN A 136 -5.81 4.39 0.14
C ASN A 136 -4.49 4.83 0.83
N VAL A 137 -3.40 4.07 0.66
CA VAL A 137 -2.07 4.44 1.20
C VAL A 137 -1.61 5.80 0.64
N TYR A 138 -1.74 6.00 -0.68
CA TYR A 138 -1.35 7.24 -1.33
C TYR A 138 -2.24 8.41 -0.93
N GLY A 139 -3.54 8.18 -0.75
CA GLY A 139 -4.49 9.16 -0.21
C GLY A 139 -4.11 9.62 1.19
N LEU A 140 -3.82 8.68 2.09
CA LEU A 140 -3.31 8.96 3.45
C LEU A 140 -2.02 9.78 3.41
N TYR A 141 -1.07 9.39 2.55
CA TYR A 141 0.18 10.12 2.35
C TYR A 141 -0.06 11.57 1.90
N ARG A 142 -0.91 11.77 0.90
CA ARG A 142 -1.20 13.09 0.34
C ARG A 142 -1.92 13.98 1.34
N TYR A 143 -2.89 13.43 2.06
CA TYR A 143 -3.61 14.13 3.12
C TYR A 143 -2.65 14.63 4.21
N ARG A 144 -1.86 13.73 4.81
CA ARG A 144 -0.92 14.12 5.90
C ARG A 144 0.11 15.15 5.44
N LYS A 145 0.54 15.09 4.18
CA LYS A 145 1.45 16.08 3.59
C LYS A 145 0.84 17.48 3.53
N VAL A 146 -0.44 17.58 3.17
CA VAL A 146 -1.16 18.87 3.04
C VAL A 146 -1.53 19.42 4.43
N PHE A 147 -2.03 18.57 5.31
CA PHE A 147 -2.56 18.95 6.63
C PHE A 147 -1.56 18.82 7.79
N LYS A 148 -0.25 18.75 7.48
CA LYS A 148 0.85 18.81 8.45
C LYS A 148 0.65 17.96 9.72
N GLU A 149 0.36 16.68 9.53
CA GLU A 149 0.28 15.67 10.60
C GLU A 149 -1.00 15.63 11.44
N GLU A 150 -2.09 16.28 11.03
CA GLU A 150 -3.41 15.91 11.55
C GLU A 150 -3.77 14.49 11.08
N ASP A 151 -4.23 13.65 12.02
CA ASP A 151 -4.77 12.33 11.70
C ASP A 151 -5.97 12.49 10.76
N MET A 152 -6.00 11.70 9.68
CA MET A 152 -7.11 11.72 8.74
C MET A 152 -8.42 11.42 9.48
N PRO A 153 -9.46 12.27 9.34
CA PRO A 153 -10.71 12.15 10.10
C PRO A 153 -11.60 10.98 9.68
N LEU A 154 -11.14 10.12 8.76
CA LEU A 154 -11.84 8.89 8.40
C LEU A 154 -11.69 7.86 9.53
N ARG A 155 -12.51 8.02 10.56
CA ARG A 155 -12.70 7.04 11.62
C ARG A 155 -13.39 5.81 11.03
N GLU A 156 -12.96 4.62 11.44
CA GLU A 156 -13.55 3.33 11.02
C GLU A 156 -15.08 3.30 11.23
N GLU A 157 -15.55 4.02 12.24
CA GLU A 157 -16.96 4.24 12.60
C GLU A 157 -17.81 4.86 11.47
N LEU A 158 -17.20 5.58 10.53
CA LEU A 158 -17.90 6.24 9.41
C LEU A 158 -18.01 5.35 8.16
N LEU A 159 -17.44 4.15 8.21
CA LEU A 159 -17.40 3.19 7.11
C LEU A 159 -18.30 1.97 7.35
N SER A 160 -19.04 1.98 8.47
CA SER A 160 -19.98 0.94 8.92
C SER A 160 -21.39 1.16 8.36
#